data_AF-A0A1I0MII3-F1
#
_entry.id   AF-A0A1I0MII3-F1
#
_cell.length_a   1.000
_cell.length_b   1.000
_cell.length_c   1.000
_cell.angle_alpha   90.00
_cell.angle_beta   90.00
_cell.angle_gamma   90.00
#
_symmetry.space_group_name_H-M   'P 1'
#
loop_
_entity.id
_entity.type
_entity.pdbx_description
1 polymer ?
#
loop_
_entity_poly.entity_id
_entity_poly.type
_entity_poly.pdbx_seq_one_letter_code
_entity_poly.pdbx_strand_id
1 'polypeptide(L)'
;MNTLLALALLSSTPATPDWLAGDWDPYSNAFLGLRTLSIGKDTLSWKGCADARFEVLASDGHGDSVTLRLAPGTTCSLDDVARTRMDTVRLTLRPNRCDLGVSIYASAEAAKRNEPSAEGLYGKPKCPSGPAAHAAASFSTTPR
;
A
#
# COMPACT_ATOMS: atom_id res chain seq x y z
N MET A 1 13.63 45.80 -26.37
CA MET A 1 13.50 44.37 -26.73
C MET A 1 13.37 43.58 -25.42
N ASN A 2 12.15 43.27 -24.99
CA ASN A 2 11.90 42.48 -23.78
C ASN A 2 11.52 41.05 -24.20
N THR A 3 12.45 40.11 -24.09
CA THR A 3 12.18 38.68 -24.20
C THR A 3 11.65 38.16 -22.87
N LEU A 4 10.32 37.98 -22.79
CA LEU A 4 9.67 37.26 -21.71
C LEU A 4 9.86 35.75 -21.96
N LEU A 5 10.72 35.10 -21.16
CA LEU A 5 10.75 33.65 -21.07
C LEU A 5 9.53 33.18 -20.26
N ALA A 6 8.58 32.54 -20.93
CA ALA A 6 7.54 31.75 -20.27
C ALA A 6 8.13 30.39 -19.86
N LEU A 7 8.35 30.19 -18.55
CA LEU A 7 8.64 28.87 -18.00
C LEU A 7 7.34 28.04 -18.03
N ALA A 8 7.24 27.11 -18.96
CA ALA A 8 6.25 26.05 -18.90
C ALA A 8 6.65 25.07 -17.77
N LEU A 9 5.92 25.10 -16.66
CA LEU A 9 6.00 24.09 -15.61
C LEU A 9 5.45 22.77 -16.17
N LEU A 10 6.33 21.89 -16.64
CA LEU A 10 5.99 20.50 -16.96
C LEU A 10 5.61 19.81 -15.65
N SER A 11 4.31 19.66 -15.39
CA SER A 11 3.81 18.83 -14.30
C SER A 11 4.10 17.37 -14.60
N SER A 12 5.26 16.84 -14.18
CA SER A 12 5.52 15.41 -14.23
C SER A 12 4.65 14.72 -13.18
N THR A 13 3.67 13.94 -13.62
CA THR A 13 2.96 13.01 -12.74
C THR A 13 3.98 12.06 -12.11
N PRO A 14 4.00 11.93 -10.77
CA PRO A 14 4.94 11.04 -10.11
C PRO A 14 4.77 9.62 -10.64
N ALA A 15 5.88 8.97 -10.98
CA ALA A 15 5.86 7.60 -11.48
C ALA A 15 5.74 6.61 -10.32
N THR A 16 5.12 5.46 -10.58
CA THR A 16 5.12 4.34 -9.64
C THR A 16 6.56 3.90 -9.37
N PRO A 17 7.02 3.85 -8.11
CA PRO A 17 8.39 3.44 -7.82
C PRO A 17 8.65 1.97 -8.19
N ASP A 18 9.81 1.66 -8.74
CA ASP A 18 10.18 0.31 -9.19
C ASP A 18 10.15 -0.72 -8.05
N TRP A 19 10.45 -0.30 -6.82
CA TRP A 19 10.47 -1.20 -5.66
C TRP A 19 9.09 -1.74 -5.29
N LEU A 20 8.02 -1.04 -5.71
CA LEU A 20 6.64 -1.36 -5.35
C LEU A 20 6.08 -2.51 -6.18
N ALA A 21 6.54 -2.66 -7.43
CA ALA A 21 6.01 -3.65 -8.35
C ALA A 21 6.26 -5.09 -7.89
N GLY A 22 5.30 -5.96 -8.20
CA GLY A 22 5.34 -7.39 -7.90
C GLY A 22 4.33 -7.83 -6.84
N ASP A 23 4.52 -9.04 -6.37
CA ASP A 23 3.66 -9.69 -5.38
C ASP A 23 4.20 -9.52 -3.96
N TRP A 24 3.26 -9.27 -3.05
CA TRP A 24 3.50 -9.10 -1.63
C TRP A 24 2.54 -10.00 -0.85
N ASP A 25 3.05 -10.77 0.09
CA ASP A 25 2.28 -11.72 0.88
C ASP A 25 1.88 -11.12 2.23
N PRO A 26 0.60 -11.23 2.64
CA PRO A 26 0.15 -10.70 3.91
C PRO A 26 0.67 -11.56 5.05
N TYR A 27 1.16 -10.91 6.12
CA TYR A 27 1.47 -11.60 7.38
C TYR A 27 0.96 -10.86 8.61
N SER A 28 0.30 -9.71 8.45
CA SER A 28 -0.50 -9.09 9.51
C SER A 28 -1.94 -9.60 9.49
N ASN A 29 -2.53 -9.84 10.66
CA ASN A 29 -3.90 -10.36 10.81
C ASN A 29 -4.95 -9.54 10.03
N ALA A 30 -4.79 -8.22 9.95
CA ALA A 30 -5.72 -7.32 9.24
C ALA A 30 -5.85 -7.63 7.74
N PHE A 31 -4.81 -8.21 7.12
CA PHE A 31 -4.73 -8.42 5.67
C PHE A 31 -4.65 -9.88 5.24
N LEU A 32 -4.63 -10.84 6.17
CA LEU A 32 -4.68 -12.27 5.82
C LEU A 32 -5.90 -12.62 4.96
N GLY A 33 -7.04 -11.98 5.25
CA GLY A 33 -8.29 -12.12 4.47
C GLY A 33 -8.16 -11.58 3.05
N LEU A 34 -7.35 -10.53 2.83
CA LEU A 34 -7.14 -9.91 1.52
C LEU A 34 -6.23 -10.73 0.60
N ARG A 35 -5.51 -11.73 1.11
CA ARG A 35 -4.55 -12.54 0.32
C ARG A 35 -3.43 -11.69 -0.29
N THR A 36 -2.64 -12.27 -1.17
CA THR A 36 -1.52 -11.60 -1.84
C THR A 36 -1.97 -10.31 -2.51
N LEU A 37 -1.19 -9.26 -2.28
CA LEU A 37 -1.26 -7.97 -2.94
C LEU A 37 -0.33 -7.99 -4.15
N SER A 38 -0.89 -7.87 -5.34
CA SER A 38 -0.15 -7.78 -6.60
C SER A 38 -0.21 -6.35 -7.13
N ILE A 39 0.96 -5.75 -7.37
CA ILE A 39 1.08 -4.39 -7.90
C ILE A 39 1.78 -4.42 -9.25
N GLY A 40 1.04 -4.02 -10.29
CA GLY A 40 1.55 -3.78 -11.64
C GLY A 40 2.03 -2.33 -11.82
N LYS A 41 2.19 -1.93 -13.08
CA LYS A 41 2.63 -0.57 -13.43
C LYS A 41 1.65 0.50 -12.93
N ASP A 42 0.37 0.23 -13.11
CA ASP A 42 -0.74 1.15 -12.79
C ASP A 42 -1.99 0.40 -12.31
N THR A 43 -1.85 -0.86 -11.91
CA THR A 43 -2.94 -1.71 -11.42
C THR A 43 -2.57 -2.35 -10.09
N LEU A 44 -3.56 -2.48 -9.21
CA LEU A 44 -3.45 -3.16 -7.93
C LEU A 44 -4.53 -4.24 -7.82
N SER A 45 -4.14 -5.42 -7.33
CA SER A 45 -5.03 -6.56 -7.14
C SER A 45 -4.82 -7.23 -5.78
N TRP A 46 -5.92 -7.64 -5.15
CA TRP A 46 -5.98 -8.57 -4.02
C TRP A 46 -7.38 -9.22 -3.97
N LYS A 47 -7.67 -10.05 -2.98
CA LYS A 47 -9.02 -10.62 -2.79
C LYS A 47 -10.04 -9.51 -2.48
N GLY A 48 -11.02 -9.33 -3.37
CA GLY A 48 -12.04 -8.27 -3.25
C GLY A 48 -11.69 -6.97 -4.00
N CYS A 49 -10.59 -6.94 -4.74
CA CYS A 49 -10.19 -5.81 -5.60
C CYS A 49 -9.36 -6.37 -6.76
N ALA A 50 -9.95 -6.43 -7.96
CA ALA A 50 -9.27 -6.99 -9.13
C ALA A 50 -8.94 -5.87 -10.12
N ASP A 51 -7.68 -5.81 -10.54
CA ASP A 51 -7.14 -4.94 -11.59
C ASP A 51 -7.52 -3.46 -11.40
N ALA A 52 -7.51 -3.01 -10.15
CA ALA A 52 -7.87 -1.65 -9.81
C ALA A 52 -6.80 -0.70 -10.31
N ARG A 53 -7.16 0.09 -11.34
CA ARG A 53 -6.29 1.15 -11.84
C ARG A 53 -6.02 2.16 -10.73
N PHE A 54 -4.81 2.71 -10.69
CA PHE A 54 -4.47 3.76 -9.74
C PHE A 54 -3.67 4.89 -10.39
N GLU A 55 -3.72 6.05 -9.76
CA GLU A 55 -2.81 7.18 -9.99
C GLU A 55 -1.92 7.41 -8.76
N VAL A 56 -0.68 7.84 -8.98
CA VAL A 56 0.22 8.23 -7.89
C VAL A 56 -0.11 9.67 -7.51
N LEU A 57 -0.54 9.90 -6.27
CA LEU A 57 -0.83 11.24 -5.75
C LEU A 57 0.42 11.93 -5.19
N ALA A 58 1.26 11.16 -4.51
CA ALA A 58 2.45 11.66 -3.87
C ALA A 58 3.46 10.53 -3.67
N SER A 59 4.74 10.87 -3.76
CA SER A 59 5.85 10.07 -3.26
C SER A 59 6.58 10.91 -2.23
N ASP A 60 7.06 10.30 -1.15
CA ASP A 60 7.93 11.03 -0.24
C ASP A 60 9.26 11.35 -0.93
N GLY A 61 9.93 12.43 -0.49
CA GLY A 61 11.19 12.88 -1.09
C GLY A 61 12.34 11.88 -0.92
N HIS A 62 12.16 10.86 -0.07
CA HIS A 62 13.10 9.77 0.14
C HIS A 62 12.83 8.56 -0.76
N GLY A 63 11.67 8.53 -1.42
CA GLY A 63 11.26 7.47 -2.34
C GLY A 63 10.86 6.16 -1.66
N ASP A 64 10.62 6.16 -0.35
CA ASP A 64 10.25 4.97 0.44
C ASP A 64 8.75 4.89 0.72
N SER A 65 8.00 5.97 0.50
CA SER A 65 6.55 6.01 0.65
C SER A 65 5.87 6.56 -0.61
N VAL A 66 4.73 5.99 -0.94
CA VAL A 66 3.90 6.41 -2.06
C VAL A 66 2.42 6.34 -1.68
N THR A 67 1.67 7.37 -2.03
CA THR A 67 0.21 7.42 -1.87
C THR A 67 -0.43 7.27 -3.24
N LEU A 68 -1.24 6.24 -3.38
CA LEU A 68 -2.00 5.91 -4.58
C LEU A 68 -3.47 6.25 -4.39
N ARG A 69 -4.12 6.72 -5.45
CA ARG A 69 -5.58 6.81 -5.51
C ARG A 69 -6.10 5.80 -6.51
N LEU A 70 -7.05 4.98 -6.08
CA LEU A 70 -7.74 4.04 -6.95
C LEU A 70 -8.68 4.80 -7.89
N ALA A 71 -8.79 4.32 -9.12
CA ALA A 71 -9.65 4.93 -10.12
C ALA A 71 -11.12 4.95 -9.66
N PRO A 72 -11.89 5.99 -10.01
CA PRO A 72 -13.31 6.04 -9.75
C PRO A 72 -14.04 4.81 -10.33
N GLY A 73 -15.02 4.28 -9.60
CA GLY A 73 -15.79 3.10 -10.03
C GLY A 73 -15.13 1.76 -9.69
N THR A 74 -13.93 1.74 -9.10
CA THR A 74 -13.37 0.53 -8.50
C THR A 74 -14.25 0.04 -7.36
N THR A 75 -14.53 -1.26 -7.32
CA THR A 75 -15.36 -1.90 -6.29
C THR A 75 -14.52 -2.45 -5.13
N CYS A 76 -13.32 -1.89 -4.93
CA CYS A 76 -12.38 -2.38 -3.94
C CYS A 76 -12.90 -2.13 -2.53
N SER A 77 -12.99 -3.20 -1.76
CA SER A 77 -13.38 -3.14 -0.35
C SER A 77 -12.44 -3.96 0.50
N LEU A 78 -12.40 -3.64 1.79
CA LEU A 78 -11.85 -4.53 2.80
C LEU A 78 -12.74 -5.79 2.94
N ASP A 79 -12.15 -6.92 3.36
CA ASP A 79 -12.87 -8.17 3.66
C ASP A 79 -13.43 -8.13 5.10
N ASP A 80 -14.08 -7.02 5.45
CA ASP A 80 -14.71 -6.77 6.75
C ASP A 80 -16.24 -6.87 6.66
N VAL A 81 -16.90 -7.03 7.81
CA VAL A 81 -18.35 -7.29 7.89
C VAL A 81 -19.18 -6.17 7.22
N ALA A 82 -18.73 -4.92 7.32
CA ALA A 82 -19.41 -3.77 6.75
C ALA A 82 -18.99 -3.44 5.30
N ARG A 83 -18.03 -4.18 4.70
CA ARG A 83 -17.37 -3.85 3.42
C ARG A 83 -17.00 -2.38 3.32
N THR A 84 -15.93 -2.00 3.99
CA THR A 84 -15.40 -0.65 3.93
C THR A 84 -14.83 -0.36 2.53
N ARG A 85 -15.39 0.66 1.85
CA ARG A 85 -14.90 1.12 0.53
C ARG A 85 -13.46 1.61 0.64
N MET A 86 -12.69 1.34 -0.39
CA MET A 86 -11.32 1.82 -0.55
C MET A 86 -11.22 2.87 -1.65
N ASP A 87 -10.44 3.90 -1.39
CA ASP A 87 -10.23 5.00 -2.33
C ASP A 87 -8.76 5.35 -2.48
N THR A 88 -8.06 5.48 -1.35
CA THR A 88 -6.66 5.89 -1.31
C THR A 88 -5.87 4.86 -0.52
N VAL A 89 -4.67 4.53 -0.97
CA VAL A 89 -3.78 3.56 -0.33
C VAL A 89 -2.40 4.20 -0.19
N ARG A 90 -1.85 4.21 1.02
CA ARG A 90 -0.46 4.61 1.27
C ARG A 90 0.39 3.36 1.49
N LEU A 91 1.51 3.30 0.79
CA LEU A 91 2.42 2.17 0.74
C LEU A 91 3.80 2.68 1.16
N THR A 92 4.37 2.07 2.18
CA THR A 92 5.64 2.49 2.77
C THR A 92 6.58 1.31 2.87
N LEU A 93 7.65 1.34 2.09
CA LEU A 93 8.73 0.37 2.15
C LEU A 93 9.49 0.55 3.46
N ARG A 94 9.59 -0.51 4.25
CA ARG A 94 10.30 -0.49 5.52
C ARG A 94 11.81 -0.50 5.31
N PRO A 95 12.62 -0.08 6.31
CA PRO A 95 14.08 -0.02 6.18
C PRO A 95 14.75 -1.36 5.81
N ASN A 96 14.13 -2.50 6.13
CA ASN A 96 14.63 -3.82 5.75
C ASN A 96 14.42 -4.14 4.25
N ARG A 97 13.77 -3.25 3.49
CA ARG A 97 13.46 -3.38 2.06
C ARG A 97 12.65 -4.63 1.69
N CYS A 98 12.07 -5.28 2.69
CA CYS A 98 11.38 -6.56 2.58
C CYS A 98 9.92 -6.48 2.98
N ASP A 99 9.60 -5.53 3.86
CA ASP A 99 8.25 -5.33 4.37
C ASP A 99 7.64 -4.06 3.78
N LEU A 100 6.36 -4.16 3.49
CA LEU A 100 5.52 -3.09 2.98
C LEU A 100 4.46 -2.75 4.01
N GLY A 101 4.55 -1.56 4.59
CA GLY A 101 3.46 -0.95 5.34
C GLY A 101 2.37 -0.51 4.39
N VAL A 102 1.13 -0.92 4.67
CA VAL A 102 -0.03 -0.56 3.86
C VAL A 102 -1.08 0.08 4.77
N SER A 103 -1.45 1.32 4.46
CA SER A 103 -2.53 2.05 5.11
C SER A 103 -3.63 2.32 4.08
N ILE A 104 -4.85 1.91 4.40
CA ILE A 104 -6.02 1.97 3.51
C ILE A 104 -6.96 3.06 4.01
N TYR A 105 -7.39 3.95 3.12
CA TYR A 105 -8.26 5.07 3.43
C TYR A 105 -9.54 5.01 2.59
N ALA A 106 -10.67 5.32 3.24
CA ALA A 106 -11.98 5.41 2.58
C ALA A 106 -12.10 6.62 1.62
N SER A 107 -11.25 7.63 1.77
CA SER A 107 -11.17 8.79 0.86
C SER A 107 -9.79 9.48 0.90
N ALA A 108 -9.52 10.31 -0.10
CA ALA A 108 -8.35 11.18 -0.13
C ALA A 108 -8.30 12.18 1.06
N GLU A 109 -9.44 12.64 1.55
CA GLU A 109 -9.53 13.51 2.74
C GLU A 109 -9.13 12.77 4.01
N ALA A 110 -9.56 11.51 4.16
CA ALA A 110 -9.12 10.66 5.27
C ALA A 110 -7.61 10.41 5.21
N ALA A 111 -7.05 10.23 4.00
CA ALA A 111 -5.60 10.11 3.79
C ALA A 111 -4.83 11.38 4.20
N LYS A 112 -5.38 12.58 3.90
CA LYS A 112 -4.78 13.87 4.32
C LYS A 112 -4.79 14.05 5.84
N ARG A 113 -5.84 13.58 6.53
CA ARG A 113 -5.93 13.60 8.00
C ARG A 113 -5.19 12.45 8.68
N ASN A 114 -4.64 11.51 7.90
CA ASN A 114 -4.02 10.30 8.40
C ASN A 114 -4.96 9.44 9.26
N GLU A 115 -6.19 9.23 8.78
CA GLU A 115 -7.23 8.42 9.42
C GLU A 115 -7.49 7.13 8.60
N PRO A 116 -6.63 6.10 8.71
CA PRO A 116 -6.80 4.88 7.94
C PRO A 116 -7.98 4.05 8.45
N SER A 117 -8.70 3.45 7.52
CA SER A 117 -9.73 2.45 7.79
C SER A 117 -9.13 1.08 8.14
N ALA A 118 -7.94 0.78 7.61
CA ALA A 118 -7.17 -0.39 7.99
C ALA A 118 -5.68 -0.16 7.77
N GLU A 119 -4.87 -0.83 8.58
CA GLU A 119 -3.41 -0.82 8.49
C GLU A 119 -2.85 -2.23 8.69
N GLY A 120 -1.72 -2.49 8.08
CA GLY A 120 -1.06 -3.78 8.19
C GLY A 120 0.20 -3.88 7.34
N LEU A 121 0.70 -5.10 7.23
CA LEU A 121 1.99 -5.41 6.63
C LEU A 121 1.86 -6.53 5.59
N TYR A 122 2.57 -6.33 4.49
CA TYR A 122 2.89 -7.35 3.52
C TYR A 122 4.40 -7.54 3.41
N GLY A 123 4.85 -8.70 2.95
CA GLY A 123 6.27 -9.03 2.79
C GLY A 123 6.58 -9.59 1.42
N LYS A 124 7.81 -9.41 0.94
CA LYS A 124 8.23 -10.07 -0.31
C LYS A 124 8.38 -11.59 -0.09
N PRO A 125 7.87 -12.44 -1.00
CA PRO A 125 7.88 -13.92 -0.84
C PRO A 125 9.27 -14.54 -0.63
N LYS A 126 10.34 -13.88 -1.10
CA LYS A 126 11.74 -14.36 -1.04
C LYS A 126 12.62 -13.56 -0.10
N CYS A 127 12.03 -12.68 0.72
CA CYS A 127 12.80 -12.04 1.76
C CYS A 127 13.07 -13.04 2.89
N PRO A 128 14.32 -13.11 3.41
CA PRO A 128 14.57 -13.85 4.63
C PRO A 128 13.68 -13.21 5.69
N SER A 129 12.68 -13.96 6.14
CA SER A 129 11.74 -13.50 7.15
C SER A 129 12.56 -12.94 8.31
N GLY A 130 12.36 -11.66 8.66
CA GLY A 130 12.89 -11.11 9.91
C GLY A 130 12.50 -12.02 11.08
N PRO A 131 13.28 -12.03 12.17
CA PRO A 131 13.53 -13.20 13.00
C PRO A 131 12.26 -13.92 13.42
N ALA A 132 12.32 -15.25 13.40
CA ALA A 132 11.30 -16.22 13.85
C ALA A 132 10.86 -16.08 15.33
N ALA A 133 11.14 -14.96 15.99
CA ALA A 133 10.86 -14.71 17.40
C ALA A 133 9.40 -14.30 17.71
N HIS A 134 8.59 -13.95 16.71
CA HIS A 134 7.19 -13.55 16.95
C HIS A 134 6.14 -14.52 16.40
N ALA A 135 6.54 -15.56 15.66
CA ALA A 135 5.61 -16.58 15.16
C ALA A 135 5.37 -17.76 16.13
N ALA A 136 6.06 -17.81 17.27
CA ALA A 136 6.00 -18.95 18.21
C ALA A 136 5.83 -18.58 19.69
N ALA A 137 5.46 -17.35 20.03
CA ALA A 137 5.26 -16.94 21.44
C ALA A 137 3.81 -17.16 21.94
N SER A 138 3.02 -18.01 21.30
CA SER A 138 1.64 -18.30 21.69
C SER A 138 1.34 -19.80 21.75
N PHE A 139 2.22 -20.57 22.38
CA PHE A 139 1.81 -21.82 23.02
C PHE A 139 2.28 -21.79 24.47
N SER A 140 1.49 -21.11 25.30
CA SER A 140 1.50 -21.34 26.75
C SER A 140 1.16 -22.80 26.99
N THR A 141 2.14 -23.57 27.49
CA THR A 141 1.84 -24.83 28.17
C THR A 141 2.61 -24.83 29.47
N THR A 142 1.98 -24.29 30.51
CA THR A 142 2.40 -24.50 31.89
C THR A 142 2.20 -25.98 32.22
N PRO A 143 3.24 -26.76 32.58
CA PRO A 143 3.02 -28.03 33.23
C PRO A 143 2.74 -27.80 34.72
N ARG A 144 1.79 -28.57 35.24
CA ARG A 144 1.38 -28.63 36.64
C ARG A 144 2.36 -29.45 37.47
#